data_AF-A0A5J4QJ68-F1
#
_entry.id   AF-A0A5J4QJ68-F1
#
_cell.length_a   1.000
_cell.length_b   1.000
_cell.length_c   1.000
_cell.angle_alpha   90.00
_cell.angle_beta   90.00
_cell.angle_gamma   90.00
#
_symmetry.space_group_name_H-M   'P 1'
#
loop_
_entity.id
_entity.type
_entity.pdbx_description
1 polymer ?
#
loop_
_entity_poly.entity_id
_entity_poly.type
_entity_poly.pdbx_seq_one_letter_code
_entity_poly.pdbx_strand_id
1 'polypeptide(L)'
;MRDGGTPALLSTELTQMQAHKRRAEADAIMVGTRTARLDNPSLSVRHWHGKSPIRIVIDRNLSLNTSLHLFDGSVHTIVFTSLTRSSSDAVEYITLNYEADILPSIMSILYKKGIQRRSNPDQTRT
;
A
#
# COMPACT_ATOMS: atom_id res chain seq x y z
N MET A 1 13.43 22.78 6.00
CA MET A 1 12.57 21.83 6.75
C MET A 1 11.13 22.15 6.37
N ARG A 2 10.32 21.15 6.01
CA ARG A 2 8.91 21.37 5.64
C ARG A 2 8.05 20.96 6.84
N ASP A 3 7.63 21.94 7.61
CA ASP A 3 6.71 21.76 8.73
C ASP A 3 5.28 21.61 8.20
N GLY A 4 4.59 20.53 8.60
CA GLY A 4 3.13 20.46 8.63
C GLY A 4 2.34 20.57 7.32
N GLY A 5 2.86 20.08 6.19
CA GLY A 5 2.13 20.13 4.92
C GLY A 5 0.93 19.17 4.89
N THR A 6 -0.30 19.67 5.08
CA THR A 6 -1.51 18.96 4.65
C THR A 6 -1.37 18.60 3.17
N PRO A 7 -1.66 17.35 2.75
CA PRO A 7 -1.59 16.96 1.35
C PRO A 7 -2.38 17.94 0.49
N ALA A 8 -1.73 18.58 -0.49
CA ALA A 8 -2.41 19.51 -1.38
C ALA A 8 -3.46 18.74 -2.18
N LEU A 9 -4.72 19.17 -2.08
CA LEU A 9 -5.83 18.54 -2.75
C LEU A 9 -5.85 19.02 -4.21
N LEU A 10 -5.14 18.30 -5.08
CA LEU A 10 -4.98 18.65 -6.51
C LEU A 10 -6.13 18.10 -7.38
N SER A 11 -6.95 17.21 -6.83
CA SER A 11 -7.94 16.42 -7.57
C SER A 11 -9.35 16.95 -7.37
N THR A 12 -10.13 17.09 -8.46
CA THR A 12 -11.58 17.33 -8.39
C THR A 12 -12.32 16.07 -7.88
N GLU A 13 -13.59 16.20 -7.49
CA GLU A 13 -14.40 15.07 -7.00
C GLU A 13 -14.45 13.89 -7.99
N LEU A 14 -14.57 14.19 -9.29
CA LEU A 14 -14.56 13.18 -10.35
C LEU A 14 -13.22 12.41 -10.40
N THR A 15 -12.09 13.12 -10.29
CA THR A 15 -10.76 12.49 -10.29
C THR A 15 -10.53 11.67 -9.01
N GLN A 16 -11.06 12.11 -7.87
CA GLN A 16 -11.03 11.33 -6.63
C GLN A 16 -11.82 10.02 -6.78
N MET A 17 -13.04 10.08 -7.33
CA MET A 17 -13.85 8.88 -7.57
C MET A 17 -13.12 7.88 -8.48
N GLN A 18 -12.48 8.35 -9.56
CA GLN A 18 -11.68 7.51 -10.45
C GLN A 18 -10.50 6.85 -9.74
N ALA A 19 -9.79 7.57 -8.85
CA ALA A 19 -8.74 7.00 -8.04
C ALA A 19 -9.30 5.89 -7.13
N HIS A 20 -10.43 6.13 -6.47
CA HIS A 20 -11.08 5.14 -5.60
C HIS A 20 -11.56 3.90 -6.36
N LYS A 21 -12.09 4.06 -7.59
CA LYS A 21 -12.40 2.93 -8.48
C LYS A 21 -11.15 2.10 -8.79
N ARG A 22 -10.05 2.75 -9.20
CA ARG A 22 -8.77 2.05 -9.46
C ARG A 22 -8.23 1.34 -8.22
N ARG A 23 -8.42 1.89 -7.01
CA ARG A 23 -8.03 1.22 -5.76
C ARG A 23 -8.87 -0.05 -5.51
N ALA A 24 -10.17 0.00 -5.80
CA ALA A 24 -11.06 -1.15 -5.65
C ALA A 24 -10.76 -2.27 -6.67
N GLU A 25 -10.21 -1.91 -7.83
CA GLU A 25 -9.80 -2.86 -8.88
C GLU A 25 -8.39 -3.44 -8.65
N ALA A 26 -7.62 -2.90 -7.69
CA ALA A 26 -6.27 -3.35 -7.39
C ALA A 26 -6.27 -4.37 -6.24
N ASP A 27 -5.41 -5.39 -6.35
CA ASP A 27 -5.18 -6.34 -5.25
C ASP A 27 -4.28 -5.73 -4.15
N ALA A 28 -3.37 -4.83 -4.53
CA ALA A 28 -2.47 -4.13 -3.60
C ALA A 28 -2.05 -2.73 -4.11
N ILE A 29 -1.68 -1.84 -3.17
CA ILE A 29 -1.12 -0.52 -3.45
C ILE A 29 0.17 -0.34 -2.67
N MET A 30 1.23 0.10 -3.35
CA MET A 30 2.55 0.33 -2.76
C MET A 30 2.80 1.81 -2.46
N VAL A 31 3.43 2.09 -1.32
CA VAL A 31 3.89 3.42 -0.92
C VAL A 31 5.29 3.36 -0.30
N GLY A 32 6.11 4.37 -0.60
CA GLY A 32 7.44 4.53 -0.01
C GLY A 32 7.42 5.28 1.32
N THR A 33 8.47 5.10 2.13
CA THR A 33 8.63 5.68 3.47
C THR A 33 8.37 7.20 3.51
N ARG A 34 8.95 7.96 2.56
CA ARG A 34 8.86 9.42 2.59
C ARG A 34 7.43 9.91 2.38
N THR A 35 6.74 9.35 1.39
CA THR A 35 5.33 9.65 1.09
C THR A 35 4.44 9.25 2.25
N ALA A 36 4.62 8.05 2.81
CA ALA A 36 3.86 7.58 3.96
C ALA A 36 4.00 8.52 5.18
N ARG A 37 5.22 9.00 5.44
CA ARG A 37 5.52 9.91 6.55
C ARG A 37 4.87 11.28 6.39
N LEU A 38 4.94 11.85 5.18
CA LEU A 38 4.49 13.21 4.92
C LEU A 38 2.98 13.29 4.72
N ASP A 39 2.41 12.32 4.00
CA ASP A 39 1.01 12.40 3.56
C ASP A 39 0.05 11.62 4.45
N ASN A 40 0.56 10.71 5.30
CA ASN A 40 -0.21 9.80 6.15
C ASN A 40 -1.45 9.19 5.44
N PRO A 41 -1.27 8.56 4.26
CA PRO A 41 -2.40 8.13 3.45
C PRO A 41 -3.09 6.91 4.08
N SER A 42 -4.42 6.85 4.02
CA SER A 42 -5.14 5.64 4.46
C SER A 42 -5.05 4.48 3.45
N LEU A 43 -4.91 4.82 2.16
CA LEU A 43 -4.91 3.88 1.01
C LEU A 43 -6.10 2.91 0.97
N SER A 44 -7.21 3.29 1.60
CA SER A 44 -8.46 2.54 1.65
C SER A 44 -9.43 2.97 0.54
N VAL A 45 -10.38 2.09 0.19
CA VAL A 45 -11.52 2.45 -0.65
C VAL A 45 -12.60 3.07 0.25
N ARG A 46 -13.03 4.31 -0.04
CA ARG A 46 -14.05 5.05 0.73
C ARG A 46 -15.23 5.52 -0.13
N HIS A 47 -14.96 5.88 -1.38
CA HIS A 47 -15.95 6.46 -2.31
C HIS A 47 -16.38 5.49 -3.43
N TRP A 48 -16.10 4.18 -3.29
CA TRP A 48 -16.47 3.16 -4.27
C TRP A 48 -16.76 1.83 -3.58
N HIS A 49 -17.53 0.96 -4.24
CA HIS A 49 -17.89 -0.36 -3.70
C HIS A 49 -16.77 -1.35 -4.05
N GLY A 50 -16.28 -2.11 -3.07
CA GLY A 50 -15.25 -3.10 -3.29
C GLY A 50 -14.34 -3.32 -2.08
N LYS A 51 -13.49 -4.33 -2.16
CA LYS A 51 -12.52 -4.63 -1.11
C LYS A 51 -11.41 -3.58 -1.11
N SER A 52 -10.95 -3.14 0.06
CA SER A 52 -9.75 -2.32 0.13
C SER A 52 -8.52 -3.15 -0.27
N PRO A 53 -7.63 -2.61 -1.11
CA PRO A 53 -6.42 -3.29 -1.55
C PRO A 53 -5.47 -3.51 -0.39
N ILE A 54 -4.65 -4.56 -0.45
CA ILE A 54 -3.56 -4.76 0.52
C ILE A 54 -2.60 -3.56 0.44
N ARG A 55 -2.21 -3.04 1.60
CA ARG A 55 -1.25 -1.92 1.68
C ARG A 55 0.16 -2.49 1.67
N ILE A 56 1.00 -2.07 0.74
CA ILE A 56 2.42 -2.42 0.70
C ILE A 56 3.24 -1.19 1.06
N VAL A 57 4.08 -1.31 2.07
CA VAL A 57 4.94 -0.22 2.56
C VAL A 57 6.39 -0.63 2.41
N ILE A 58 7.19 0.22 1.76
CA ILE A 58 8.65 0.06 1.75
C ILE A 58 9.22 0.96 2.84
N ASP A 59 9.73 0.37 3.93
CA ASP A 59 10.36 1.07 5.05
C ASP A 59 11.60 0.30 5.52
N ARG A 60 12.72 0.52 4.81
CA ARG A 60 13.99 -0.19 5.01
C ARG A 60 14.38 -0.25 6.48
N ASN A 61 14.33 0.89 7.19
CA ASN A 61 14.85 1.02 8.55
C ASN A 61 13.76 1.03 9.64
N LEU A 62 12.51 0.67 9.32
CA LEU A 62 11.37 0.77 10.25
C LEU A 62 11.24 2.16 10.90
N SER A 63 11.45 3.18 10.09
CA SER A 63 11.52 4.58 10.52
C SER A 63 10.16 5.26 10.58
N LEU A 64 9.08 4.62 10.13
CA LEU A 64 7.72 5.12 10.20
C LEU A 64 7.15 4.95 11.61
N ASN A 65 6.40 5.96 12.06
CA ASN A 65 5.67 5.87 13.32
C ASN A 65 4.50 4.88 13.17
N THR A 66 4.34 3.97 14.13
CA THR A 66 3.22 3.01 14.17
C THR A 66 1.87 3.66 14.39
N SER A 67 1.81 4.97 14.69
CA SER A 67 0.56 5.73 14.77
C SER A 67 0.00 6.18 13.41
N LEU A 68 0.70 5.94 12.30
CA LEU A 68 0.21 6.29 10.96
C LEU A 68 -0.99 5.42 10.56
N HIS A 69 -1.85 5.94 9.69
CA HIS A 69 -3.05 5.24 9.20
C HIS A 69 -2.72 3.88 8.57
N LEU A 70 -1.52 3.72 8.00
CA LEU A 70 -1.09 2.46 7.41
C LEU A 70 -0.97 1.31 8.44
N PHE A 71 -0.89 1.60 9.73
CA PHE A 71 -0.70 0.62 10.80
C PHE A 71 -1.88 0.52 11.77
N ASP A 72 -3.00 1.17 11.46
CA ASP A 72 -4.23 1.20 12.26
C ASP A 72 -4.99 -0.14 12.32
N GLY A 73 -4.55 -1.12 11.54
CA GLY A 73 -5.16 -2.44 11.41
C GLY A 73 -6.48 -2.50 10.63
N SER A 74 -6.94 -1.39 10.04
CA SER A 74 -8.19 -1.35 9.26
C SER A 74 -8.10 -2.11 7.93
N VAL A 75 -6.90 -2.17 7.35
CA VAL A 75 -6.60 -2.89 6.11
C VAL A 75 -5.30 -3.65 6.29
N HIS A 76 -5.24 -4.90 5.81
CA HIS A 76 -4.04 -5.71 5.91
C HIS A 76 -2.84 -5.01 5.23
N THR A 77 -1.71 -4.98 5.94
CA THR A 77 -0.53 -4.20 5.54
C THR A 77 0.72 -5.04 5.57
N ILE A 78 1.46 -5.07 4.46
CA ILE A 78 2.74 -5.73 4.32
C ILE A 78 3.83 -4.66 4.29
N VAL A 79 4.80 -4.76 5.19
CA VAL A 79 5.94 -3.85 5.31
C VAL A 79 7.21 -4.58 4.91
N PHE A 80 7.84 -4.13 3.82
CA PHE A 80 9.16 -4.59 3.43
C PHE A 80 10.24 -3.74 4.10
N THR A 81 11.16 -4.41 4.78
CA THR A 81 12.19 -3.79 5.64
C THR A 81 13.50 -4.59 5.61
N SER A 82 14.64 -3.99 5.99
CA SER A 82 15.90 -4.73 6.18
C SER A 82 16.04 -5.28 7.61
N LEU A 83 15.11 -4.97 8.51
CA LEU A 83 15.17 -5.35 9.92
C LEU A 83 14.14 -6.45 10.21
N THR A 84 14.50 -7.39 11.08
CA THR A 84 13.54 -8.41 11.55
C THR A 84 12.60 -7.81 12.59
N ARG A 85 11.30 -8.04 12.44
CA ARG A 85 10.26 -7.62 13.36
C ARG A 85 9.13 -8.64 13.39
N SER A 86 8.49 -8.82 14.54
CA SER A 86 7.33 -9.69 14.70
C SER A 86 6.12 -9.14 13.95
N SER A 87 5.46 -9.99 13.18
CA SER A 87 4.19 -9.70 12.53
C SER A 87 3.00 -9.86 13.48
N SER A 88 1.89 -9.22 13.12
CA SER A 88 0.56 -9.42 13.68
C SER A 88 -0.41 -9.83 12.58
N ASP A 89 -1.66 -10.16 12.91
CA ASP A 89 -2.68 -10.50 11.91
C ASP A 89 -2.95 -9.34 10.93
N ALA A 90 -2.82 -8.10 11.40
CA ALA A 90 -3.12 -6.90 10.63
C ALA A 90 -1.90 -6.33 9.88
N VAL A 91 -0.70 -6.45 10.45
CA VAL A 91 0.55 -5.90 9.90
C VAL A 91 1.61 -7.00 9.83
N GLU A 92 2.00 -7.34 8.62
CA GLU A 92 3.05 -8.32 8.30
C GLU A 92 4.36 -7.61 7.98
N TYR A 93 5.47 -8.01 8.61
CA TYR A 93 6.81 -7.53 8.29
C TYR A 93 7.58 -8.60 7.51
N ILE A 94 8.13 -8.21 6.35
CA ILE A 94 8.92 -9.09 5.49
C ILE A 94 10.31 -8.50 5.34
N THR A 95 11.32 -9.26 5.77
CA THR A 95 12.71 -8.84 5.67
C THR A 95 13.24 -9.08 4.24
N LEU A 96 13.86 -8.06 3.66
CA LEU A 96 14.53 -8.13 2.35
C LEU A 96 16.03 -7.89 2.49
N ASN A 97 16.78 -8.48 1.56
CA ASN A 97 18.17 -8.11 1.34
C ASN A 97 18.24 -6.90 0.41
N TYR A 98 18.74 -5.77 0.91
CA TYR A 98 18.88 -4.52 0.15
C TYR A 98 20.25 -4.37 -0.55
N GLU A 99 21.13 -5.36 -0.44
CA GLU A 99 22.41 -5.41 -1.17
C GLU A 99 22.24 -5.85 -2.64
N ALA A 100 21.04 -6.33 -2.99
CA ALA A 100 20.64 -6.70 -4.35
C ALA A 100 19.39 -5.90 -4.78
N ASP A 101 18.99 -6.04 -6.05
CA ASP A 101 17.73 -5.49 -6.52
C ASP A 101 16.55 -6.13 -5.76
N ILE A 102 15.82 -5.28 -5.04
CA ILE A 102 14.70 -5.68 -4.18
C ILE A 102 13.42 -5.93 -4.97
N LEU A 103 13.27 -5.35 -6.17
CA LEU A 103 12.02 -5.42 -6.91
C LEU A 103 11.68 -6.85 -7.36
N PRO A 104 12.60 -7.64 -7.93
CA PRO A 104 12.33 -9.05 -8.24
C PRO A 104 11.94 -9.87 -7.01
N SER A 105 12.59 -9.63 -5.88
CA SER A 105 12.27 -10.32 -4.61
C SER A 105 10.86 -9.96 -4.13
N ILE A 106 10.50 -8.68 -4.13
CA ILE A 106 9.15 -8.21 -3.78
C ILE A 106 8.12 -8.87 -4.70
N MET A 107 8.32 -8.82 -6.02
CA MET A 107 7.38 -9.40 -6.98
C MET A 107 7.23 -10.91 -6.78
N SER A 108 8.32 -11.65 -6.54
CA SER A 108 8.28 -13.09 -6.25
C SER A 108 7.49 -13.40 -4.98
N ILE A 109 7.67 -12.60 -3.92
CA ILE A 109 6.97 -12.76 -2.65
C ILE A 109 5.47 -12.50 -2.82
N LEU A 110 5.10 -11.41 -3.50
CA LEU A 110 3.71 -11.05 -3.77
C LEU A 110 3.02 -12.12 -4.62
N TYR A 111 3.71 -12.63 -5.66
CA TYR A 111 3.21 -13.71 -6.50
C TYR A 111 2.94 -14.99 -5.70
N LYS A 112 3.89 -15.42 -4.85
CA LYS A 112 3.72 -16.58 -3.97
C LYS A 112 2.57 -16.43 -2.98
N LYS A 113 2.26 -15.19 -2.56
CA LYS A 113 1.12 -14.86 -1.70
C LYS A 113 -0.21 -14.76 -2.47
N GLY A 114 -0.21 -15.01 -3.78
CA GLY A 114 -1.39 -14.86 -4.63
C GLY A 114 -1.85 -13.41 -4.80
N ILE A 115 -1.00 -12.45 -4.46
CA ILE A 115 -1.26 -11.01 -4.63
C ILE A 115 -0.87 -10.67 -6.07
N GLN A 116 -1.80 -10.93 -6.98
CA GLN A 116 -1.69 -10.62 -8.39
C GLN A 116 -2.98 -9.94 -8.82
N ARG A 117 -2.91 -8.94 -9.71
CA ARG A 117 -4.12 -8.32 -10.27
C ARG A 117 -5.03 -9.42 -10.80
N ARG A 118 -6.22 -9.59 -10.22
CA ARG A 118 -7.24 -10.42 -10.84
C ARG A 118 -7.71 -9.74 -12.12
N SER A 119 -7.43 -10.33 -13.27
CA SER A 119 -8.14 -10.00 -14.50
C SER A 119 -9.60 -10.38 -14.28
N ASN A 120 -10.47 -9.37 -14.10
CA ASN A 120 -11.91 -9.59 -14.05
C ASN A 120 -12.33 -10.21 -15.40
N PRO A 121 -12.88 -11.44 -15.45
CA PRO A 121 -13.24 -12.09 -16.71
C PRO A 121 -14.45 -11.45 -17.41
N ASP A 122 -15.00 -10.35 -16.87
CA ASP A 122 -16.33 -9.84 -17.25
C ASP A 122 -16.31 -8.52 -18.06
N GLN A 123 -15.27 -8.29 -18.88
CA GLN A 123 -15.24 -7.15 -19.81
C GLN A 123 -14.89 -7.54 -21.27
N THR A 124 -15.16 -8.79 -21.66
CA THR A 124 -15.09 -9.23 -23.06
C THR A 124 -16.46 -9.71 -23.53
N ARG A 125 -17.48 -8.85 -23.47
CA ARG A 125 -18.75 -9.03 -24.16
C ARG A 125 -19.52 -7.70 -24.25
N THR A 126 -19.17 -6.87 -25.23
CA THR A 126 -20.16 -6.19 -26.08
C THR A 126 -19.45 -5.76 -27.36
#